data_AF-A0A2V9VPN6-F1
#
_entry.id   AF-A0A2V9VPN6-F1
#
_cell.length_a   1.000
_cell.length_b   1.000
_cell.length_c   1.000
_cell.angle_alpha   90.00
_cell.angle_beta   90.00
_cell.angle_gamma   90.00
#
_symmetry.space_group_name_H-M   'P 1'
#
loop_
_entity.id
_entity.type
_entity.pdbx_description
1 polymer ?
#
loop_
_entity_poly.entity_id
_entity_poly.type
_entity_poly.pdbx_seq_one_letter_code
_entity_poly.pdbx_strand_id
1 'polypeptide(L)'
;MAIRGGYGVFFEHTNGNEANAESLEPAASPAVQTTSVFNLTSYGQIVPQASGSTTPLAMISIPNKAVWPYVQQWHLDIQRELWSHTVATVSYVGSKGTHLTRFLDINQITPVAANQNPYQPGEAIADCGTTVDSNGVPMDAVTPSGAPVPYFAPSSAGALPSGPAVNLGIACGTVLFPDAFRTQFPGVGSVSRLEEKATSIYHALQLSVRRSVGRLTLSGAYTYSHSIDDSSAARDAILLNTYDLARSRASSNFDQRHLFNLGYVYDLPFFKNPGLMNKILGGWQWSGITTIQSGTPFSVANGVVGDNAGVANGVSVNSAQSYPDLVGNPRSGIVNFPFDGFGPLAYNPSAFAAPRGLTFGNTPRNYLVNPRRTNFDMSIFKHFAIKENVGFEFRAEAFNVFNHIEYAWLGGDSGSAANNSPFGNANSTLTCYGANNSAGDPACTSANAYLRPAAAHNGRILQLGAKFIF
;
A
#
# COMPACT_ATOMS: atom_id res chain seq x y z
N MET A 1 32.65 -22.93 14.90
CA MET A 1 31.59 -22.80 13.88
C MET A 1 30.33 -23.38 14.46
N ALA A 2 29.19 -22.71 14.31
CA ALA A 2 27.88 -23.18 14.77
C ALA A 2 26.91 -23.17 13.59
N ILE A 3 26.15 -24.26 13.44
CA ILE A 3 25.06 -24.37 12.47
C ILE A 3 23.79 -24.58 13.27
N ARG A 4 22.76 -23.81 12.95
CA ARG A 4 21.43 -23.92 13.57
C ARG A 4 20.40 -23.94 12.47
N GLY A 5 19.34 -24.69 12.66
CA GLY A 5 18.24 -24.69 11.73
C GLY A 5 17.03 -25.31 12.36
N GLY A 6 15.87 -24.95 11.85
CA GLY A 6 14.60 -25.45 12.34
C GLY A 6 13.52 -25.25 11.31
N TYR A 7 12.49 -26.09 11.43
CA TYR A 7 11.24 -25.96 10.71
C TYR A 7 10.11 -26.10 11.75
N GLY A 8 9.12 -25.23 11.65
CA GLY A 8 7.96 -25.25 12.54
C GLY A 8 6.70 -24.87 11.78
N VAL A 9 5.58 -25.46 12.22
CA VAL A 9 4.23 -25.09 11.78
C VAL A 9 3.50 -24.50 12.98
N PHE A 10 3.02 -23.29 12.82
CA PHE A 10 2.34 -22.54 13.86
C PHE A 10 0.92 -22.26 13.41
N PHE A 11 -0.05 -22.75 14.18
CA PHE A 11 -1.46 -22.49 13.95
C PHE A 11 -1.85 -21.23 14.71
N GLU A 12 -2.58 -20.36 14.03
CA GLU A 12 -3.25 -19.24 14.67
C GLU A 12 -4.60 -19.72 15.20
N HIS A 13 -4.89 -19.41 16.46
CA HIS A 13 -6.24 -19.57 16.98
C HIS A 13 -7.00 -18.29 16.69
N THR A 14 -7.89 -18.33 15.71
CA THR A 14 -8.73 -17.18 15.41
C THR A 14 -9.75 -16.97 16.52
N ASN A 15 -9.91 -15.73 16.99
CA ASN A 15 -10.97 -15.33 17.91
C ASN A 15 -12.30 -15.09 17.15
N GLY A 16 -13.38 -14.78 17.87
CA GLY A 16 -14.71 -14.55 17.28
C GLY A 16 -14.73 -13.38 16.28
N ASN A 17 -13.92 -12.35 16.50
CA ASN A 17 -13.80 -11.17 15.63
C ASN A 17 -13.19 -11.52 14.26
N GLU A 18 -12.21 -12.42 14.23
CA GLU A 18 -11.51 -12.84 13.00
C GLU A 18 -12.36 -13.73 12.08
N ALA A 19 -13.38 -14.41 12.62
CA ALA A 19 -14.38 -15.15 11.83
C ALA A 19 -15.66 -14.33 11.54
N ASN A 20 -15.69 -13.04 11.89
CA ASN A 20 -16.91 -12.20 11.93
C ASN A 20 -18.05 -12.80 12.78
N ALA A 21 -17.78 -13.79 13.65
CA ALA A 21 -18.81 -14.45 14.45
C ALA A 21 -19.38 -13.52 15.55
N GLU A 22 -18.62 -12.52 15.96
CA GLU A 22 -19.10 -11.45 16.86
C GLU A 22 -20.20 -10.59 16.22
N SER A 23 -20.38 -10.63 14.90
CA SER A 23 -21.55 -9.99 14.26
C SER A 23 -22.87 -10.71 14.56
N LEU A 24 -22.86 -11.81 15.31
CA LEU A 24 -24.04 -12.48 15.85
C LEU A 24 -24.37 -12.02 17.27
N GLU A 25 -23.51 -11.23 17.91
CA GLU A 25 -23.79 -10.67 19.22
C GLU A 25 -25.01 -9.74 19.16
N PRO A 26 -25.82 -9.61 20.23
CA PRO A 26 -27.21 -9.15 20.18
C PRO A 26 -27.46 -7.77 19.54
N ALA A 27 -26.42 -6.93 19.40
CA ALA A 27 -26.49 -5.65 18.71
C ALA A 27 -26.74 -5.75 17.18
N ALA A 28 -26.61 -6.95 16.59
CA ALA A 28 -26.83 -7.24 15.17
C ALA A 28 -27.96 -8.27 14.92
N SER A 29 -28.88 -8.44 15.88
CA SER A 29 -30.16 -9.13 15.69
C SER A 29 -30.87 -8.62 14.42
N PRO A 30 -31.62 -9.45 13.65
CA PRO A 30 -32.24 -8.99 12.41
C PRO A 30 -33.10 -7.77 12.72
N ALA A 31 -32.66 -6.60 12.24
CA ALA A 31 -33.42 -5.39 12.41
C ALA A 31 -34.74 -5.61 11.67
N VAL A 32 -35.84 -5.77 12.42
CA VAL A 32 -37.18 -5.58 11.85
C VAL A 32 -37.22 -4.12 11.46
N GLN A 33 -36.95 -3.86 10.18
CA GLN A 33 -36.84 -2.52 9.70
C GLN A 33 -38.22 -2.05 9.23
N THR A 34 -38.91 -1.32 10.11
CA THR A 34 -40.11 -0.57 9.76
C THR A 34 -39.69 0.78 9.18
N THR A 35 -39.70 0.90 7.85
CA THR A 35 -39.56 2.19 7.17
C THR A 35 -40.91 2.91 7.18
N SER A 36 -40.99 4.08 7.79
CA SER A 36 -42.16 4.97 7.72
C SER A 36 -41.79 6.25 6.98
N VAL A 37 -42.59 6.62 5.98
CA VAL A 37 -42.47 7.91 5.27
C VAL A 37 -43.68 8.76 5.65
N PHE A 38 -43.44 9.97 6.15
CA PHE A 38 -44.49 10.94 6.49
C PHE A 38 -44.51 12.08 5.46
N ASN A 39 -45.66 12.74 5.29
CA ASN A 39 -45.86 13.90 4.40
C ASN A 39 -45.68 13.62 2.89
N LEU A 40 -46.21 12.50 2.40
CA LEU A 40 -46.27 12.22 0.96
C LEU A 40 -47.18 13.24 0.25
N THR A 41 -46.59 14.11 -0.57
CA THR A 41 -47.33 15.07 -1.42
C THR A 41 -47.65 14.49 -2.80
N SER A 42 -47.00 13.39 -3.21
CA SER A 42 -47.33 12.57 -4.39
C SER A 42 -46.72 11.16 -4.29
N TYR A 43 -47.22 10.21 -5.09
CA TYR A 43 -46.65 8.84 -5.19
C TYR A 43 -45.17 8.83 -5.64
N GLY A 44 -44.72 9.86 -6.37
CA GLY A 44 -43.31 10.02 -6.77
C GLY A 44 -42.37 10.44 -5.64
N GLN A 45 -42.88 10.65 -4.42
CA GLN A 45 -42.09 10.86 -3.20
C GLN A 45 -41.98 9.57 -2.36
N ILE A 46 -42.52 8.44 -2.85
CA ILE A 46 -42.15 7.10 -2.40
C ILE A 46 -40.81 6.73 -3.05
N VAL A 47 -39.83 7.60 -2.87
CA VAL A 47 -38.40 7.33 -3.04
C VAL A 47 -37.84 7.49 -1.63
N PRO A 48 -36.93 6.63 -1.14
CA PRO A 48 -36.64 6.57 0.29
C PRO A 48 -35.86 7.82 0.76
N GLN A 49 -36.58 8.89 1.09
CA GLN A 49 -36.04 10.09 1.74
C GLN A 49 -36.40 10.17 3.23
N ALA A 50 -36.84 9.07 3.85
CA ALA A 50 -37.16 9.04 5.27
C ALA A 50 -36.14 8.18 6.03
N SER A 51 -35.39 8.83 6.92
CA SER A 51 -34.66 8.30 8.08
C SER A 51 -34.77 6.77 8.29
N GLY A 52 -33.99 5.99 7.53
CA GLY A 52 -33.95 4.53 7.59
C GLY A 52 -33.06 3.96 6.48
N SER A 53 -32.38 2.84 6.74
CA SER A 53 -31.57 2.11 5.74
C SER A 53 -32.46 1.65 4.56
N THR A 54 -32.02 1.87 3.34
CA THR A 54 -32.74 1.43 2.13
C THR A 54 -32.41 -0.02 1.84
N THR A 55 -33.42 -0.84 1.57
CA THR A 55 -33.20 -2.20 1.06
C THR A 55 -32.65 -2.15 -0.37
N PRO A 56 -31.84 -3.13 -0.80
CA PRO A 56 -31.35 -4.29 -0.04
C PRO A 56 -30.33 -3.96 1.07
N LEU A 57 -30.42 -4.64 2.21
CA LEU A 57 -29.51 -4.41 3.33
C LEU A 57 -28.15 -5.04 3.09
N ALA A 58 -27.08 -4.32 3.42
CA ALA A 58 -25.75 -4.89 3.52
C ALA A 58 -25.69 -5.94 4.64
N MET A 59 -25.03 -7.07 4.37
CA MET A 59 -24.94 -8.19 5.29
C MET A 59 -23.49 -8.54 5.57
N ILE A 60 -23.28 -9.16 6.73
CA ILE A 60 -22.02 -9.82 7.06
C ILE A 60 -22.24 -11.32 6.90
N SER A 61 -21.39 -11.97 6.11
CA SER A 61 -21.42 -13.43 5.93
C SER A 61 -20.40 -14.09 6.83
N ILE A 62 -20.85 -15.13 7.53
CA ILE A 62 -20.01 -16.01 8.33
C ILE A 62 -19.71 -17.27 7.51
N PRO A 63 -18.43 -17.66 7.35
CA PRO A 63 -18.09 -18.92 6.70
C PRO A 63 -18.76 -20.11 7.38
N ASN A 64 -19.37 -21.00 6.58
CA ASN A 64 -19.99 -22.23 7.07
C ASN A 64 -18.98 -23.30 7.54
N LYS A 65 -17.69 -23.11 7.26
CA LYS A 65 -16.60 -24.00 7.67
C LYS A 65 -15.44 -23.16 8.18
N ALA A 66 -15.07 -23.37 9.44
CA ALA A 66 -13.84 -22.83 10.00
C ALA A 66 -12.63 -23.50 9.33
N VAL A 67 -11.70 -22.69 8.84
CA VAL A 67 -10.41 -23.14 8.30
C VAL A 67 -9.35 -22.35 9.07
N TRP A 68 -8.46 -23.04 9.76
CA TRP A 68 -7.48 -22.38 10.62
C TRP A 68 -6.29 -21.85 9.80
N PRO A 69 -5.93 -20.57 9.96
CA PRO A 69 -4.68 -20.04 9.43
C PRO A 69 -3.48 -20.75 10.05
N TYR A 70 -2.44 -20.92 9.24
CA TYR A 70 -1.17 -21.41 9.77
C TYR A 70 0.01 -20.84 9.00
N VAL A 71 1.13 -20.74 9.70
CA VAL A 71 2.41 -20.28 9.16
C VAL A 71 3.44 -21.38 9.30
N GLN A 72 4.09 -21.71 8.20
CA GLN A 72 5.29 -22.54 8.20
C GLN A 72 6.48 -21.60 8.25
N GLN A 73 7.41 -21.83 9.16
CA GLN A 73 8.66 -21.08 9.25
C GLN A 73 9.84 -22.02 9.17
N TRP A 74 10.87 -21.62 8.44
CA TRP A 74 12.14 -22.32 8.38
C TRP A 74 13.28 -21.34 8.45
N HIS A 75 14.38 -21.78 9.05
CA HIS A 75 15.62 -21.02 9.03
C HIS A 75 16.83 -21.96 9.02
N LEU A 76 17.93 -21.43 8.49
CA LEU A 76 19.24 -22.03 8.52
C LEU A 76 20.27 -20.94 8.78
N ASP A 77 20.95 -21.02 9.91
CA ASP A 77 22.00 -20.11 10.34
C ASP A 77 23.35 -20.82 10.32
N ILE A 78 24.35 -20.14 9.76
CA ILE A 78 25.75 -20.54 9.79
C ILE A 78 26.53 -19.40 10.43
N GLN A 79 27.02 -19.63 11.65
CA GLN A 79 27.84 -18.69 12.39
C GLN A 79 29.28 -19.19 12.48
N ARG A 80 30.23 -18.31 12.12
CA ARG A 80 31.66 -18.62 12.19
C ARG A 80 32.46 -17.42 12.63
N GLU A 81 33.43 -17.68 13.49
CA GLU A 81 34.54 -16.76 13.70
C GLU A 81 35.45 -16.83 12.46
N LEU A 82 35.59 -15.69 11.77
CA LEU A 82 36.33 -15.60 10.50
C LEU A 82 37.83 -15.44 10.76
N TRP A 83 38.23 -14.25 11.18
CA TRP A 83 39.59 -13.87 11.57
C TRP A 83 39.52 -12.99 12.82
N SER A 84 40.59 -13.00 13.63
CA SER A 84 40.81 -12.20 14.87
C SER A 84 39.64 -11.30 15.29
N HIS A 85 38.86 -11.79 16.27
CA HIS A 85 37.73 -11.09 16.90
C HIS A 85 36.61 -10.65 15.95
N THR A 86 36.43 -11.34 14.82
CA THR A 86 35.34 -11.11 13.86
C THR A 86 34.45 -12.33 13.79
N VAL A 87 33.18 -12.15 14.14
CA VAL A 87 32.14 -13.17 14.02
C VAL A 87 31.20 -12.76 12.90
N ALA A 88 30.96 -13.66 11.96
CA ALA A 88 29.96 -13.50 10.92
C ALA A 88 28.90 -14.59 11.02
N THR A 89 27.65 -14.21 10.74
CA THR A 89 26.52 -15.11 10.63
C THR A 89 25.84 -14.88 9.30
N VAL A 90 25.61 -15.97 8.57
CA VAL A 90 24.76 -16.01 7.38
C VAL A 90 23.52 -16.82 7.72
N SER A 91 22.35 -16.22 7.52
CA SER A 91 21.07 -16.79 7.88
C SER A 91 20.15 -16.77 6.66
N TYR A 92 19.58 -17.91 6.32
CA TYR A 92 18.45 -17.97 5.40
C TYR A 92 17.19 -18.19 6.21
N VAL A 93 16.21 -17.31 6.08
CA VAL A 93 14.95 -17.35 6.80
C VAL A 93 13.82 -17.34 5.78
N GLY A 94 12.81 -18.17 5.99
CA GLY A 94 11.60 -18.10 5.19
C GLY A 94 10.35 -18.40 6.00
N SER A 95 9.24 -17.85 5.53
CA SER A 95 7.92 -18.14 6.07
C SER A 95 6.90 -18.27 4.95
N LYS A 96 5.90 -19.12 5.16
CA LYS A 96 4.75 -19.27 4.27
C LYS A 96 3.47 -19.27 5.10
N GLY A 97 2.63 -18.28 4.88
CA GLY A 97 1.28 -18.24 5.41
C GLY A 97 0.31 -18.95 4.47
N THR A 98 -0.56 -19.79 5.02
CA THR A 98 -1.63 -20.48 4.30
C THR A 98 -2.93 -20.33 5.06
N HIS A 99 -4.03 -20.16 4.34
CA HIS A 99 -5.35 -19.87 4.93
C HIS A 99 -5.33 -18.62 5.81
N LEU A 100 -4.63 -17.58 5.37
CA LEU A 100 -4.66 -16.28 6.06
C LEU A 100 -5.98 -15.57 5.79
N THR A 101 -6.32 -14.63 6.68
CA THR A 101 -7.58 -13.90 6.60
C THR A 101 -7.55 -12.87 5.47
N ARG A 102 -8.62 -12.81 4.68
CA ARG A 102 -8.92 -11.70 3.76
C ARG A 102 -10.35 -11.24 3.93
N PHE A 103 -10.61 -9.97 3.65
CA PHE A 103 -11.92 -9.34 3.67
C PHE A 103 -12.37 -9.03 2.24
N LEU A 104 -13.57 -9.48 1.86
CA LEU A 104 -14.09 -9.26 0.51
C LEU A 104 -15.63 -9.17 0.47
N ASP A 105 -16.15 -8.57 -0.59
CA ASP A 105 -17.60 -8.53 -0.89
C ASP A 105 -17.96 -9.71 -1.81
N ILE A 106 -18.65 -10.71 -1.26
CA ILE A 106 -19.05 -11.90 -2.04
C ILE A 106 -20.28 -11.65 -2.92
N ASN A 107 -20.92 -10.48 -2.84
CA ASN A 107 -22.11 -10.16 -3.62
C ASN A 107 -21.87 -9.02 -4.62
N GLN A 108 -20.61 -8.78 -5.05
CA GLN A 108 -20.31 -7.78 -6.08
C GLN A 108 -21.21 -7.96 -7.31
N ILE A 109 -21.62 -6.87 -7.93
CA ILE A 109 -22.38 -6.93 -9.19
C ILE A 109 -21.49 -7.60 -10.23
N THR A 110 -22.10 -8.43 -11.08
CA THR A 110 -21.36 -9.20 -12.08
C THR A 110 -20.62 -8.24 -13.02
N PRO A 111 -19.29 -8.42 -13.20
CA PRO A 111 -18.53 -7.63 -14.16
C PRO A 111 -19.03 -7.86 -15.58
N VAL A 112 -18.97 -6.83 -16.42
CA VAL A 112 -19.33 -6.97 -17.83
C VAL A 112 -18.38 -7.95 -18.52
N ALA A 113 -18.93 -9.00 -19.12
CA ALA A 113 -18.15 -9.99 -19.86
C ALA A 113 -17.43 -9.34 -21.05
N ALA A 114 -16.22 -9.80 -21.37
CA ALA A 114 -15.38 -9.16 -22.39
C ALA A 114 -16.03 -9.11 -23.80
N ASN A 115 -16.88 -10.08 -24.13
CA ASN A 115 -17.65 -10.15 -25.37
C ASN A 115 -18.92 -9.28 -25.36
N GLN A 116 -19.35 -8.80 -24.20
CA GLN A 116 -20.50 -7.91 -24.01
C GLN A 116 -20.07 -6.47 -23.70
N ASN A 117 -18.78 -6.22 -23.47
CA ASN A 117 -18.26 -4.90 -23.18
C ASN A 117 -18.27 -4.03 -24.46
N PRO A 118 -19.06 -2.95 -24.52
CA PRO A 118 -19.19 -2.12 -25.70
C PRO A 118 -17.95 -1.25 -25.98
N TYR A 119 -17.14 -0.95 -24.97
CA TYR A 119 -15.92 -0.16 -25.12
C TYR A 119 -14.86 -0.98 -25.85
N GLN A 120 -14.20 -0.43 -26.87
CA GLN A 120 -13.04 -1.05 -27.51
C GLN A 120 -11.79 -0.96 -26.62
N PRO A 121 -10.74 -1.78 -26.85
CA PRO A 121 -9.45 -1.59 -26.19
C PRO A 121 -8.93 -0.15 -26.33
N GLY A 122 -8.61 0.49 -25.21
CA GLY A 122 -8.16 1.89 -25.16
C GLY A 122 -9.27 2.94 -25.01
N GLU A 123 -10.55 2.54 -25.06
CA GLU A 123 -11.66 3.46 -24.83
C GLU A 123 -12.02 3.56 -23.35
N ALA A 124 -11.90 4.76 -22.77
CA ALA A 124 -12.33 5.05 -21.42
C ALA A 124 -13.81 5.47 -21.36
N ILE A 125 -14.37 5.48 -20.14
CA ILE A 125 -15.67 6.09 -19.87
C ILE A 125 -15.53 7.60 -20.01
N ALA A 126 -16.08 8.15 -21.10
CA ALA A 126 -16.08 9.59 -21.40
C ALA A 126 -17.48 10.20 -21.32
N ASP A 127 -18.51 9.40 -21.56
CA ASP A 127 -19.92 9.76 -21.47
C ASP A 127 -20.63 8.78 -20.53
N CYS A 128 -21.46 9.34 -19.66
CA CYS A 128 -22.28 8.60 -18.70
C CYS A 128 -23.75 8.51 -19.14
N GLY A 129 -24.07 8.96 -20.36
CA GLY A 129 -25.43 9.14 -20.84
C GLY A 129 -26.07 10.40 -20.28
N THR A 130 -26.92 11.03 -21.08
CA THR A 130 -27.65 12.25 -20.68
C THR A 130 -29.08 11.95 -20.23
N THR A 131 -29.62 10.82 -20.67
CA THR A 131 -30.95 10.35 -20.31
C THR A 131 -30.83 9.08 -19.47
N VAL A 132 -31.40 9.11 -18.28
CA VAL A 132 -31.47 7.96 -17.38
C VAL A 132 -32.91 7.47 -17.21
N ASP A 133 -33.06 6.18 -16.92
CA ASP A 133 -34.34 5.59 -16.53
C ASP A 133 -34.76 5.98 -15.09
N SER A 134 -35.88 5.44 -14.60
CA SER A 134 -36.36 5.68 -13.24
C SER A 134 -35.42 5.19 -12.13
N ASN A 135 -34.40 4.39 -12.48
CA ASN A 135 -33.43 3.82 -11.55
C ASN A 135 -32.04 4.48 -11.68
N GLY A 136 -31.91 5.54 -12.48
CA GLY A 136 -30.64 6.23 -12.72
C GLY A 136 -29.71 5.48 -13.69
N VAL A 137 -30.22 4.50 -14.43
CA VAL A 137 -29.44 3.74 -15.42
C VAL A 137 -29.44 4.50 -16.76
N PRO A 138 -28.28 4.76 -17.37
CA PRO A 138 -28.18 5.41 -18.68
C PRO A 138 -28.90 4.63 -19.79
N MET A 139 -29.70 5.31 -20.62
CA MET A 139 -30.42 4.69 -21.75
C MET A 139 -29.91 5.14 -23.13
N ASP A 140 -29.20 6.25 -23.20
CA ASP A 140 -28.69 6.86 -24.43
C ASP A 140 -27.15 6.99 -24.46
N ALA A 141 -26.46 6.32 -23.54
CA ALA A 141 -25.00 6.36 -23.46
C ALA A 141 -24.35 5.70 -24.68
N VAL A 142 -23.31 6.36 -25.20
CA VAL A 142 -22.49 5.86 -26.30
C VAL A 142 -21.02 5.81 -25.91
N THR A 143 -20.29 4.83 -26.44
CA THR A 143 -18.83 4.77 -26.30
C THR A 143 -18.16 5.89 -27.13
N PRO A 144 -16.86 6.16 -26.91
CA PRO A 144 -16.11 7.08 -27.77
C PRO A 144 -16.16 6.76 -29.27
N SER A 145 -16.28 5.47 -29.65
CA SER A 145 -16.49 5.04 -31.04
C SER A 145 -17.94 5.13 -31.54
N GLY A 146 -18.87 5.60 -30.71
CA GLY A 146 -20.29 5.72 -31.04
C GLY A 146 -21.08 4.42 -30.93
N ALA A 147 -20.51 3.37 -30.32
CA ALA A 147 -21.27 2.15 -30.06
C ALA A 147 -22.26 2.40 -28.91
N PRO A 148 -23.55 2.03 -29.04
CA PRO A 148 -24.50 2.17 -27.95
C PRO A 148 -24.12 1.24 -26.80
N VAL A 149 -24.24 1.74 -25.57
CA VAL A 149 -24.07 0.92 -24.36
C VAL A 149 -25.41 0.23 -24.08
N PRO A 150 -25.54 -1.10 -24.29
CA PRO A 150 -26.85 -1.73 -24.30
C PRO A 150 -27.46 -1.74 -22.90
N TYR A 151 -28.67 -1.20 -22.82
CA TYR A 151 -29.58 -1.30 -21.68
C TYR A 151 -30.62 -2.38 -21.96
N PHE A 152 -30.64 -3.42 -21.13
CA PHE A 152 -31.70 -4.42 -21.19
C PHE A 152 -32.75 -4.09 -20.14
N ALA A 153 -33.77 -3.34 -20.55
CA ALA A 153 -35.01 -3.20 -19.81
C ALA A 153 -35.83 -4.48 -19.99
N PRO A 154 -35.99 -5.32 -18.96
CA PRO A 154 -36.86 -6.47 -19.08
C PRO A 154 -38.31 -6.02 -19.25
N SER A 155 -39.05 -6.67 -20.15
CA SER A 155 -40.43 -6.33 -20.49
C SER A 155 -41.47 -6.85 -19.49
N SER A 156 -41.05 -7.57 -18.45
CA SER A 156 -41.92 -8.13 -17.41
C SER A 156 -41.82 -7.31 -16.12
N ALA A 157 -42.96 -6.88 -15.58
CA ALA A 157 -43.05 -6.21 -14.29
C ALA A 157 -42.34 -7.04 -13.21
N GLY A 158 -41.22 -6.52 -12.68
CA GLY A 158 -40.49 -7.11 -11.55
C GLY A 158 -39.11 -7.71 -11.86
N ALA A 159 -38.66 -7.76 -13.11
CA ALA A 159 -37.28 -8.12 -13.42
C ALA A 159 -36.36 -6.89 -13.32
N LEU A 160 -35.18 -7.04 -12.73
CA LEU A 160 -34.20 -5.96 -12.60
C LEU A 160 -33.55 -5.67 -13.96
N PRO A 161 -33.28 -4.39 -14.29
CA PRO A 161 -32.49 -4.05 -15.47
C PRO A 161 -31.13 -4.74 -15.44
N SER A 162 -30.59 -5.04 -16.62
CA SER A 162 -29.30 -5.73 -16.74
C SER A 162 -28.47 -5.21 -17.91
N GLY A 163 -27.19 -5.60 -17.92
CA GLY A 163 -26.25 -5.32 -18.99
C GLY A 163 -25.29 -4.17 -18.71
N PRO A 164 -24.42 -3.86 -19.70
CA PRO A 164 -23.36 -2.86 -19.58
C PRO A 164 -23.83 -1.48 -19.11
N ALA A 165 -25.05 -1.06 -19.44
CA ALA A 165 -25.60 0.22 -19.00
C ALA A 165 -25.76 0.30 -17.46
N VAL A 166 -26.08 -0.81 -16.79
CA VAL A 166 -26.16 -0.85 -15.32
C VAL A 166 -24.79 -0.62 -14.71
N ASN A 167 -23.77 -1.38 -15.14
CA ASN A 167 -22.39 -1.17 -14.69
C ASN A 167 -21.90 0.25 -15.00
N LEU A 168 -22.25 0.81 -16.16
CA LEU A 168 -21.92 2.20 -16.51
C LEU A 168 -22.55 3.20 -15.54
N GLY A 169 -23.83 3.06 -15.23
CA GLY A 169 -24.51 3.94 -14.29
C GLY A 169 -23.92 3.88 -12.88
N ILE A 170 -23.43 2.71 -12.45
CA ILE A 170 -22.72 2.52 -11.18
C ILE A 170 -21.34 3.19 -11.23
N ALA A 171 -20.57 2.94 -12.29
CA ALA A 171 -19.26 3.54 -12.50
C ALA A 171 -19.33 5.06 -12.50
N CYS A 172 -20.37 5.63 -13.12
CA CYS A 172 -20.63 7.06 -13.20
C CYS A 172 -21.30 7.65 -11.96
N GLY A 173 -21.71 6.83 -10.99
CA GLY A 173 -22.43 7.29 -9.79
C GLY A 173 -23.84 7.83 -10.06
N THR A 174 -24.43 7.56 -11.22
CA THR A 174 -25.82 7.94 -11.54
C THR A 174 -26.82 7.01 -10.85
N VAL A 175 -26.42 5.77 -10.58
CA VAL A 175 -27.19 4.79 -9.80
C VAL A 175 -26.95 5.02 -8.31
N LEU A 176 -27.94 5.60 -7.63
CA LEU A 176 -27.86 5.88 -6.19
C LEU A 176 -27.96 4.62 -5.31
N PHE A 177 -28.55 3.55 -5.83
CA PHE A 177 -28.83 2.31 -5.09
C PHE A 177 -28.32 1.09 -5.87
N PRO A 178 -26.99 0.90 -5.97
CA PRO A 178 -26.40 -0.19 -6.74
C PRO A 178 -26.79 -1.57 -6.21
N ASP A 179 -27.07 -1.68 -4.91
CA ASP A 179 -27.44 -2.94 -4.26
C ASP A 179 -28.69 -3.61 -4.86
N ALA A 180 -29.59 -2.82 -5.47
CA ALA A 180 -30.74 -3.36 -6.19
C ALA A 180 -30.36 -4.21 -7.41
N PHE A 181 -29.16 -4.04 -7.97
CA PHE A 181 -28.69 -4.71 -9.18
C PHE A 181 -27.81 -5.94 -8.90
N ARG A 182 -27.65 -6.34 -7.63
CA ARG A 182 -26.88 -7.53 -7.26
C ARG A 182 -27.67 -8.79 -7.62
N THR A 183 -27.03 -9.65 -8.41
CA THR A 183 -27.66 -10.85 -8.99
C THR A 183 -27.30 -12.14 -8.27
N GLN A 184 -26.16 -12.18 -7.55
CA GLN A 184 -25.68 -13.41 -6.91
C GLN A 184 -26.50 -13.76 -5.66
N PHE A 185 -26.83 -12.77 -4.84
CA PHE A 185 -27.78 -12.89 -3.73
C PHE A 185 -28.90 -11.84 -3.89
N PRO A 186 -29.93 -12.12 -4.72
CA PRO A 186 -31.01 -11.17 -4.96
C PRO A 186 -31.73 -10.77 -3.68
N GLY A 187 -32.03 -9.48 -3.54
CA GLY A 187 -32.69 -8.93 -2.34
C GLY A 187 -31.75 -8.70 -1.14
N VAL A 188 -30.45 -8.96 -1.31
CA VAL A 188 -29.40 -8.65 -0.33
C VAL A 188 -28.42 -7.64 -0.92
N GLY A 189 -27.98 -6.67 -0.12
CA GLY A 189 -27.00 -5.66 -0.52
C GLY A 189 -25.58 -6.23 -0.56
N SER A 190 -24.56 -5.40 -0.37
CA SER A 190 -23.19 -5.91 -0.23
C SER A 190 -23.09 -7.00 0.84
N VAL A 191 -22.34 -8.06 0.58
CA VAL A 191 -22.16 -9.15 1.54
C VAL A 191 -20.69 -9.24 1.88
N SER A 192 -20.32 -8.61 2.98
CA SER A 192 -18.93 -8.58 3.43
C SER A 192 -18.57 -9.88 4.17
N ARG A 193 -17.41 -10.45 3.86
CA ARG A 193 -16.97 -11.73 4.41
C ARG A 193 -15.49 -11.70 4.75
N LEU A 194 -15.13 -12.14 5.95
CA LEU A 194 -13.79 -12.60 6.26
C LEU A 194 -13.66 -14.08 5.86
N GLU A 195 -12.66 -14.41 5.05
CA GLU A 195 -12.37 -15.79 4.68
C GLU A 195 -10.88 -16.15 4.78
N GLU A 196 -10.63 -17.38 5.22
CA GLU A 196 -9.30 -17.92 5.47
C GLU A 196 -8.73 -18.59 4.22
N LYS A 197 -8.41 -17.75 3.24
CA LYS A 197 -7.90 -18.18 1.92
C LYS A 197 -6.66 -17.45 1.45
N ALA A 198 -6.26 -16.34 2.06
CA ALA A 198 -5.08 -15.60 1.63
C ALA A 198 -3.79 -16.43 1.85
N THR A 199 -2.77 -16.12 1.06
CA THR A 199 -1.50 -16.83 1.06
C THR A 199 -0.33 -15.87 0.93
N SER A 200 0.69 -16.07 1.75
CA SER A 200 1.92 -15.30 1.72
C SER A 200 3.15 -16.20 1.65
N ILE A 201 4.22 -15.70 1.05
CA ILE A 201 5.53 -16.34 1.08
C ILE A 201 6.62 -15.28 1.21
N TYR A 202 7.52 -15.50 2.16
CA TYR A 202 8.65 -14.64 2.47
C TYR A 202 9.94 -15.45 2.45
N HIS A 203 10.97 -14.86 1.85
CA HIS A 203 12.33 -15.38 1.89
C HIS A 203 13.30 -14.24 2.18
N ALA A 204 14.28 -14.50 3.02
CA ALA A 204 15.35 -13.57 3.32
C ALA A 204 16.70 -14.25 3.47
N LEU A 205 17.72 -13.59 2.93
CA LEU A 205 19.12 -13.82 3.25
C LEU A 205 19.57 -12.69 4.17
N GLN A 206 19.97 -13.04 5.39
CA GLN A 206 20.49 -12.11 6.38
C GLN A 206 21.96 -12.39 6.63
N LEU A 207 22.78 -11.36 6.52
CA LEU A 207 24.19 -11.38 6.86
C LEU A 207 24.38 -10.46 8.06
N SER A 208 25.06 -10.94 9.10
CA SER A 208 25.51 -10.09 10.20
C SER A 208 27.00 -10.30 10.45
N VAL A 209 27.69 -9.21 10.74
CA VAL A 209 29.13 -9.20 11.06
C VAL A 209 29.32 -8.37 12.31
N ARG A 210 30.03 -8.91 13.28
CA ARG A 210 30.46 -8.19 14.48
C ARG A 210 31.97 -8.33 14.61
N ARG A 211 32.65 -7.21 14.80
CA ARG A 211 34.08 -7.17 15.03
C ARG A 211 34.39 -6.26 16.20
N SER A 212 35.17 -6.76 17.16
CA SER A 212 35.69 -5.95 18.25
C SER A 212 37.18 -6.21 18.38
N VAL A 213 38.00 -5.29 17.89
CA VAL A 213 39.46 -5.45 17.88
C VAL A 213 40.13 -4.18 18.37
N GLY A 214 40.91 -4.31 19.46
CA GLY A 214 41.58 -3.18 20.10
C GLY A 214 40.59 -2.08 20.50
N ARG A 215 40.58 -1.00 19.72
CA ARG A 215 39.78 0.22 19.92
C ARG A 215 38.61 0.38 18.95
N LEU A 216 38.42 -0.60 18.05
CA LEU A 216 37.36 -0.60 17.04
C LEU A 216 36.29 -1.60 17.43
N THR A 217 35.06 -1.13 17.54
CA THR A 217 33.85 -1.96 17.57
C THR A 217 33.03 -1.67 16.31
N LEU A 218 32.68 -2.73 15.57
CA LEU A 218 31.93 -2.65 14.33
C LEU A 218 30.81 -3.69 14.34
N SER A 219 29.62 -3.27 13.91
CA SER A 219 28.45 -4.13 13.69
C SER A 219 27.84 -3.81 12.33
N GLY A 220 27.84 -4.79 11.43
CA GLY A 220 27.14 -4.70 10.15
C GLY A 220 26.02 -5.71 10.06
N ALA A 221 24.89 -5.33 9.48
CA ALA A 221 23.79 -6.20 9.14
C ALA A 221 23.29 -5.88 7.73
N TYR A 222 23.06 -6.91 6.93
CA TYR A 222 22.48 -6.80 5.60
C TYR A 222 21.38 -7.84 5.45
N THR A 223 20.20 -7.41 5.02
CA THR A 223 19.08 -8.29 4.70
C THR A 223 18.70 -8.08 3.25
N TYR A 224 18.76 -9.15 2.47
CA TYR A 224 18.05 -9.25 1.20
C TYR A 224 16.74 -10.00 1.46
N SER A 225 15.59 -9.40 1.17
CA SER A 225 14.31 -10.07 1.40
C SER A 225 13.32 -9.91 0.25
N HIS A 226 12.36 -10.83 0.18
CA HIS A 226 11.26 -10.79 -0.76
C HIS A 226 10.02 -11.41 -0.12
N SER A 227 8.95 -10.61 -0.02
CA SER A 227 7.62 -11.03 0.42
C SER A 227 6.61 -10.92 -0.72
N ILE A 228 5.82 -11.96 -0.94
CA ILE A 228 4.72 -12.00 -1.93
C ILE A 228 3.44 -12.45 -1.23
N ASP A 229 2.35 -11.72 -1.44
CA ASP A 229 1.02 -12.07 -0.94
C ASP A 229 -0.09 -11.71 -1.94
N ASP A 230 -1.28 -12.28 -1.73
CA ASP A 230 -2.53 -11.88 -2.39
C ASP A 230 -3.40 -10.94 -1.54
N SER A 231 -3.04 -10.76 -0.26
CA SER A 231 -3.59 -9.78 0.66
C SER A 231 -2.56 -9.52 1.74
N SER A 232 -2.16 -8.27 1.95
CA SER A 232 -1.07 -7.91 2.87
C SER A 232 -1.60 -7.53 4.25
N ALA A 233 -2.92 -7.46 4.41
CA ALA A 233 -3.67 -7.33 5.65
C ALA A 233 -5.03 -8.01 5.52
N ALA A 234 -5.72 -8.28 6.64
CA ALA A 234 -7.06 -8.84 6.62
C ALA A 234 -8.06 -7.93 5.86
N ARG A 235 -7.98 -6.61 6.07
CA ARG A 235 -8.77 -5.59 5.38
C ARG A 235 -7.93 -4.80 4.38
N ASP A 236 -7.24 -5.51 3.47
CA ASP A 236 -6.49 -4.86 2.40
C ASP A 236 -7.45 -4.13 1.45
N ALA A 237 -7.25 -2.81 1.31
CA ALA A 237 -8.13 -1.92 0.58
C ALA A 237 -8.19 -2.20 -0.93
N ILE A 238 -7.25 -2.99 -1.45
CA ILE A 238 -7.01 -3.15 -2.89
C ILE A 238 -7.36 -4.55 -3.39
N LEU A 239 -8.46 -5.10 -2.88
CA LEU A 239 -9.12 -6.29 -3.42
C LEU A 239 -10.31 -5.83 -4.27
N LEU A 240 -10.03 -5.57 -5.55
CA LEU A 240 -10.98 -4.94 -6.47
C LEU A 240 -11.97 -5.93 -7.07
N ASN A 241 -11.48 -7.08 -7.52
CA ASN A 241 -12.25 -8.06 -8.26
C ASN A 241 -12.36 -9.38 -7.46
N THR A 242 -13.51 -9.66 -6.87
CA THR A 242 -13.72 -10.92 -6.12
C THR A 242 -13.91 -12.13 -7.03
N TYR A 243 -14.13 -11.90 -8.33
CA TYR A 243 -14.21 -12.94 -9.35
C TYR A 243 -12.84 -13.40 -9.87
N ASP A 244 -11.78 -12.60 -9.66
CA ASP A 244 -10.40 -12.96 -10.00
C ASP A 244 -9.42 -12.50 -8.91
N LEU A 245 -9.33 -13.31 -7.87
CA LEU A 245 -8.46 -13.08 -6.71
C LEU A 245 -6.98 -13.35 -7.02
N ALA A 246 -6.67 -14.09 -8.10
CA ALA A 246 -5.29 -14.37 -8.47
C ALA A 246 -4.54 -13.09 -8.86
N ARG A 247 -5.28 -12.12 -9.39
CA ARG A 247 -4.77 -10.82 -9.81
C ARG A 247 -4.27 -9.93 -8.66
N SER A 248 -4.70 -10.20 -7.42
CA SER A 248 -4.22 -9.48 -6.22
C SER A 248 -2.84 -9.95 -5.75
N ARG A 249 -2.30 -11.05 -6.31
CA ARG A 249 -0.99 -11.58 -5.93
C ARG A 249 0.15 -10.70 -6.43
N ALA A 250 0.89 -10.10 -5.50
CA ALA A 250 1.97 -9.17 -5.77
C ALA A 250 3.03 -9.16 -4.65
N SER A 251 4.07 -8.34 -4.80
CA SER A 251 4.97 -8.04 -3.66
C SER A 251 4.15 -7.48 -2.51
N SER A 252 4.42 -7.90 -1.28
CA SER A 252 3.73 -7.37 -0.09
C SER A 252 3.90 -5.86 0.05
N ASN A 253 2.96 -5.22 0.70
CA ASN A 253 2.94 -3.76 0.93
C ASN A 253 4.19 -3.27 1.69
N PHE A 254 4.72 -4.12 2.55
CA PHE A 254 5.89 -3.89 3.39
C PHE A 254 7.17 -4.57 2.85
N ASP A 255 7.15 -5.12 1.63
CA ASP A 255 8.31 -5.78 1.04
C ASP A 255 9.48 -4.80 0.88
N GLN A 256 10.62 -5.09 1.50
CA GLN A 256 11.84 -4.29 1.34
C GLN A 256 12.99 -5.20 0.90
N ARG A 257 13.49 -4.94 -0.30
CA ARG A 257 14.48 -5.81 -0.95
C ARG A 257 15.84 -5.78 -0.31
N HIS A 258 16.29 -4.61 0.11
CA HIS A 258 17.62 -4.41 0.66
C HIS A 258 17.53 -3.56 1.91
N LEU A 259 18.06 -4.06 3.03
CA LEU A 259 18.31 -3.27 4.23
C LEU A 259 19.75 -3.50 4.67
N PHE A 260 20.52 -2.44 4.76
CA PHE A 260 21.89 -2.44 5.25
C PHE A 260 22.02 -1.46 6.41
N ASN A 261 22.54 -1.94 7.53
CA ASN A 261 22.87 -1.13 8.69
C ASN A 261 24.32 -1.37 9.08
N LEU A 262 25.10 -0.31 9.21
CA LEU A 262 26.48 -0.36 9.68
C LEU A 262 26.63 0.60 10.86
N GLY A 263 26.98 0.05 12.02
CA GLY A 263 27.38 0.80 13.20
C GLY A 263 28.88 0.62 13.46
N TYR A 264 29.56 1.70 13.83
CA TYR A 264 30.96 1.64 14.25
C TYR A 264 31.26 2.64 15.36
N VAL A 265 32.20 2.27 16.21
CA VAL A 265 32.83 3.12 17.23
C VAL A 265 34.33 2.84 17.20
N TYR A 266 35.13 3.88 17.02
CA TYR A 266 36.57 3.78 16.90
C TYR A 266 37.29 4.84 17.71
N ASP A 267 38.05 4.43 18.72
CA ASP A 267 38.92 5.34 19.46
C ASP A 267 40.19 5.60 18.66
N LEU A 268 40.29 6.81 18.13
CA LEU A 268 41.34 7.20 17.21
C LEU A 268 42.71 7.19 17.91
N PRO A 269 43.70 6.47 17.36
CA PRO A 269 44.98 6.21 18.02
C PRO A 269 46.00 7.36 17.89
N PHE A 270 45.57 8.62 17.85
CA PHE A 270 46.48 9.77 17.74
C PHE A 270 47.09 10.17 19.09
N PHE A 271 48.36 10.62 19.08
CA PHE A 271 49.09 11.19 20.22
C PHE A 271 49.17 10.31 21.49
N LYS A 272 49.59 9.05 21.34
CA LYS A 272 49.59 8.06 22.45
C LYS A 272 50.68 8.25 23.52
N ASN A 273 51.78 8.93 23.20
CA ASN A 273 52.93 9.01 24.10
C ASN A 273 52.59 9.83 25.35
N PRO A 274 52.95 9.38 26.57
CA PRO A 274 52.70 10.14 27.78
C PRO A 274 53.37 11.52 27.68
N GLY A 275 52.57 12.58 27.74
CA GLY A 275 53.02 13.96 27.55
C GLY A 275 51.87 14.94 27.32
N LEU A 276 52.19 16.23 27.33
CA LEU A 276 51.22 17.32 27.13
C LEU A 276 50.45 17.17 25.81
N MET A 277 51.12 16.68 24.76
CA MET A 277 50.53 16.46 23.44
C MET A 277 49.39 15.43 23.45
N ASN A 278 49.49 14.38 24.29
CA ASN A 278 48.40 13.40 24.47
C ASN A 278 47.20 14.02 25.19
N LYS A 279 47.45 14.80 26.26
CA LYS A 279 46.38 15.46 27.03
C LYS A 279 45.59 16.50 26.21
N ILE A 280 46.25 17.18 25.27
CA ILE A 280 45.62 18.22 24.45
C ILE A 280 45.03 17.63 23.16
N LEU A 281 45.77 16.77 22.46
CA LEU A 281 45.41 16.33 21.10
C LEU A 281 44.91 14.87 21.01
N GLY A 282 45.05 14.05 22.06
CA GLY A 282 44.55 12.66 22.14
C GLY A 282 43.12 12.51 22.67
N GLY A 283 42.57 11.29 22.71
CA GLY A 283 41.22 11.04 23.26
C GLY A 283 40.05 11.32 22.30
N TRP A 284 40.29 11.20 21.00
CA TRP A 284 39.24 11.29 19.99
C TRP A 284 38.54 9.93 19.81
N GLN A 285 37.22 9.94 19.73
CA GLN A 285 36.41 8.78 19.36
C GLN A 285 35.52 9.16 18.18
N TRP A 286 35.47 8.31 17.16
CA TRP A 286 34.62 8.47 16.00
C TRP A 286 33.58 7.35 15.99
N SER A 287 32.32 7.72 15.86
CA SER A 287 31.23 6.76 15.71
C SER A 287 30.26 7.18 14.63
N GLY A 288 29.48 6.22 14.16
CA GLY A 288 28.44 6.50 13.20
C GLY A 288 27.53 5.32 12.96
N ILE A 289 26.39 5.64 12.37
CA ILE A 289 25.40 4.69 11.89
C ILE A 289 25.12 5.05 10.43
N THR A 290 25.20 4.04 9.57
CA THR A 290 24.83 4.14 8.17
C THR A 290 23.65 3.21 7.91
N THR A 291 22.58 3.76 7.35
CA THR A 291 21.39 3.01 6.95
C THR A 291 21.16 3.17 5.46
N ILE A 292 21.14 2.06 4.73
CA ILE A 292 20.79 2.04 3.31
C ILE A 292 19.65 1.05 3.14
N GLN A 293 18.52 1.51 2.63
CA GLN A 293 17.37 0.65 2.40
C GLN A 293 16.67 0.97 1.08
N SER A 294 16.19 -0.07 0.40
CA SER A 294 15.26 0.08 -0.72
C SER A 294 13.92 0.63 -0.23
N GLY A 295 13.18 1.31 -1.10
CA GLY A 295 11.78 1.65 -0.79
C GLY A 295 10.86 0.43 -0.81
N THR A 296 9.66 0.61 -0.26
CA THR A 296 8.57 -0.38 -0.33
C THR A 296 7.80 -0.27 -1.64
N PRO A 297 7.18 -1.35 -2.13
CA PRO A 297 6.26 -1.31 -3.25
C PRO A 297 5.03 -0.43 -2.98
N PHE A 298 4.43 0.10 -4.05
CA PHE A 298 3.14 0.77 -3.99
C PHE A 298 2.35 0.58 -5.30
N SER A 299 1.03 0.72 -5.19
CA SER A 299 0.10 0.62 -6.31
C SER A 299 -0.27 2.00 -6.85
N VAL A 300 -0.48 2.08 -8.16
CA VAL A 300 -1.08 3.26 -8.81
C VAL A 300 -2.59 3.05 -8.87
N ALA A 301 -3.36 4.01 -8.39
CA ALA A 301 -4.82 3.98 -8.40
C ALA A 301 -5.41 4.84 -9.53
N ASN A 302 -6.59 4.47 -10.03
CA ASN A 302 -7.39 5.34 -10.89
C ASN A 302 -8.28 6.25 -10.02
N GLY A 303 -8.19 7.56 -10.24
CA GLY A 303 -8.94 8.58 -9.49
C GLY A 303 -10.00 9.34 -10.27
N VAL A 304 -10.20 9.04 -11.56
CA VAL A 304 -11.24 9.72 -12.37
C VAL A 304 -12.58 9.02 -12.23
N VAL A 305 -12.60 7.71 -12.49
CA VAL A 305 -13.76 6.85 -12.27
C VAL A 305 -13.35 5.79 -11.26
N GLY A 306 -13.74 5.98 -9.99
CA GLY A 306 -13.34 5.11 -8.89
C GLY A 306 -13.66 3.65 -9.18
N ASP A 307 -14.94 3.32 -9.38
CA ASP A 307 -15.44 1.99 -9.76
C ASP A 307 -15.59 1.85 -11.29
N ASN A 308 -14.48 1.90 -12.03
CA ASN A 308 -14.53 1.82 -13.48
C ASN A 308 -15.20 0.53 -14.02
N ALA A 309 -15.22 -0.56 -13.24
CA ALA A 309 -15.89 -1.80 -13.60
C ALA A 309 -17.40 -1.78 -13.30
N GLY A 310 -17.87 -0.84 -12.46
CA GLY A 310 -19.27 -0.69 -12.08
C GLY A 310 -19.80 -1.88 -11.29
N VAL A 311 -18.99 -2.45 -10.40
CA VAL A 311 -19.33 -3.69 -9.67
C VAL A 311 -19.83 -3.44 -8.24
N ALA A 312 -19.84 -2.18 -7.80
CA ALA A 312 -20.26 -1.73 -6.48
C ALA A 312 -19.62 -2.53 -5.34
N ASN A 313 -18.29 -2.60 -5.34
CA ASN A 313 -17.55 -3.33 -4.30
C ASN A 313 -17.76 -2.70 -2.90
N GLY A 314 -18.52 -3.38 -2.04
CA GLY A 314 -18.93 -2.85 -0.73
C GLY A 314 -17.85 -2.86 0.36
N VAL A 315 -16.66 -3.41 0.09
CA VAL A 315 -15.57 -3.51 1.08
C VAL A 315 -14.36 -2.63 0.77
N SER A 316 -14.35 -1.91 -0.36
CA SER A 316 -13.23 -1.04 -0.71
C SER A 316 -13.17 0.17 0.23
N VAL A 317 -12.08 0.33 0.96
CA VAL A 317 -11.80 1.53 1.74
C VAL A 317 -10.98 2.48 0.88
N ASN A 318 -11.43 3.74 0.74
CA ASN A 318 -10.76 4.84 0.03
C ASN A 318 -10.83 4.78 -1.52
N SER A 319 -11.99 5.18 -2.07
CA SER A 319 -12.27 5.79 -3.40
C SER A 319 -11.64 5.27 -4.71
N ALA A 320 -10.54 4.51 -4.70
CA ALA A 320 -9.92 3.90 -5.86
C ALA A 320 -10.33 2.43 -5.95
N GLN A 321 -11.41 2.17 -6.67
CA GLN A 321 -11.94 0.83 -6.94
C GLN A 321 -11.46 0.26 -8.29
N SER A 322 -10.48 0.91 -8.91
CA SER A 322 -9.91 0.50 -10.20
C SER A 322 -8.44 0.90 -10.31
N TYR A 323 -7.73 0.20 -11.18
CA TYR A 323 -6.37 0.55 -11.61
C TYR A 323 -6.40 1.23 -12.98
N PRO A 324 -5.40 2.05 -13.32
CA PRO A 324 -5.20 2.47 -14.70
C PRO A 324 -4.71 1.31 -15.58
N ASP A 325 -4.75 1.51 -16.89
CA ASP A 325 -4.12 0.61 -17.85
C ASP A 325 -2.66 1.02 -18.07
N LEU A 326 -1.75 0.05 -17.93
CA LEU A 326 -0.34 0.14 -18.24
C LEU A 326 -0.15 0.03 -19.75
N VAL A 327 0.13 1.15 -20.40
CA VAL A 327 0.30 1.26 -21.87
C VAL A 327 1.75 1.55 -22.28
N GLY A 328 2.64 1.75 -21.31
CA GLY A 328 4.06 2.03 -21.54
C GLY A 328 4.94 1.60 -20.38
N ASN A 329 6.24 1.90 -20.46
CA ASN A 329 7.18 1.60 -19.38
C ASN A 329 7.33 2.80 -18.43
N PRO A 330 6.89 2.69 -17.15
CA PRO A 330 6.93 3.80 -16.20
C PRO A 330 8.35 4.15 -15.74
N ARG A 331 9.33 3.28 -16.01
CA ARG A 331 10.75 3.48 -15.65
C ARG A 331 11.56 4.14 -16.77
N SER A 332 10.96 4.42 -17.92
CA SER A 332 11.63 5.03 -19.08
C SER A 332 10.95 6.33 -19.49
N GLY A 333 11.69 7.25 -20.11
CA GLY A 333 11.12 8.51 -20.61
C GLY A 333 10.68 9.46 -19.49
N ILE A 334 11.34 9.40 -18.33
CA ILE A 334 11.06 10.31 -17.21
C ILE A 334 11.61 11.69 -17.56
N VAL A 335 10.71 12.60 -17.93
CA VAL A 335 11.05 13.99 -18.24
C VAL A 335 10.64 14.86 -17.06
N ASN A 336 11.60 15.54 -16.45
CA ASN A 336 11.31 16.53 -15.42
C ASN A 336 10.86 17.83 -16.07
N PHE A 337 9.60 18.19 -15.87
CA PHE A 337 9.05 19.49 -16.23
C PHE A 337 9.15 20.46 -15.04
N PRO A 338 9.23 21.78 -15.28
CA PRO A 338 9.04 22.78 -14.24
C PRO A 338 7.74 22.50 -13.48
N PHE A 339 7.84 22.39 -12.15
CA PHE A 339 6.73 22.07 -11.27
C PHE A 339 6.85 22.96 -10.03
N ASP A 340 5.79 23.70 -9.71
CA ASP A 340 5.72 24.59 -8.55
C ASP A 340 5.53 23.84 -7.21
N GLY A 341 5.87 22.55 -7.16
CA GLY A 341 5.76 21.73 -5.96
C GLY A 341 7.04 20.97 -5.63
N PHE A 342 6.95 20.06 -4.67
CA PHE A 342 8.11 19.39 -4.09
C PHE A 342 8.59 18.20 -4.94
N GLY A 343 9.92 18.10 -5.10
CA GLY A 343 10.60 16.91 -5.58
C GLY A 343 10.49 16.57 -7.08
N PRO A 344 11.38 15.68 -7.56
CA PRO A 344 11.40 15.26 -8.95
C PRO A 344 10.28 14.26 -9.26
N LEU A 345 10.01 14.10 -10.55
CA LEU A 345 9.13 13.06 -11.04
C LEU A 345 9.81 11.69 -10.86
N ALA A 346 9.18 10.78 -10.11
CA ALA A 346 9.80 9.48 -9.79
C ALA A 346 9.62 8.45 -10.92
N TYR A 347 8.52 8.55 -11.66
CA TYR A 347 8.13 7.61 -12.71
C TYR A 347 7.41 8.35 -13.84
N ASN A 348 7.41 7.78 -15.03
CA ASN A 348 6.77 8.35 -16.21
C ASN A 348 5.23 8.21 -16.13
N PRO A 349 4.47 9.32 -16.01
CA PRO A 349 3.00 9.30 -16.00
C PRO A 349 2.41 8.80 -17.32
N SER A 350 3.13 8.98 -18.44
CA SER A 350 2.72 8.49 -19.76
C SER A 350 2.80 6.97 -19.94
N ALA A 351 3.11 6.22 -18.88
CA ALA A 351 2.93 4.78 -18.87
C ALA A 351 1.51 4.35 -18.48
N PHE A 352 0.69 5.25 -17.93
CA PHE A 352 -0.63 4.95 -17.39
C PHE A 352 -1.74 5.69 -18.16
N ALA A 353 -2.67 4.95 -18.74
CA ALA A 353 -3.85 5.46 -19.42
C ALA A 353 -5.11 5.15 -18.62
N ALA A 354 -6.20 5.84 -18.97
CA ALA A 354 -7.50 5.52 -18.40
C ALA A 354 -7.83 4.05 -18.71
N PRO A 355 -8.36 3.30 -17.73
CA PRO A 355 -8.72 1.92 -17.99
C PRO A 355 -9.81 1.85 -19.06
N ARG A 356 -9.79 0.79 -19.88
CA ARG A 356 -10.93 0.47 -20.76
C ARG A 356 -12.23 0.52 -19.95
N GLY A 357 -13.26 1.19 -20.45
CA GLY A 357 -14.52 1.34 -19.74
C GLY A 357 -15.13 -0.01 -19.34
N LEU A 358 -15.73 -0.06 -18.16
CA LEU A 358 -16.34 -1.28 -17.58
C LEU A 358 -15.32 -2.40 -17.33
N THR A 359 -14.09 -2.04 -16.97
CA THR A 359 -13.03 -2.98 -16.56
C THR A 359 -12.33 -2.51 -15.27
N PHE A 360 -11.58 -3.41 -14.62
CA PHE A 360 -10.82 -3.08 -13.42
C PHE A 360 -9.47 -2.37 -13.70
N GLY A 361 -9.16 -2.07 -14.96
CA GLY A 361 -7.83 -1.73 -15.46
C GLY A 361 -6.92 -2.95 -15.58
N ASN A 362 -5.63 -2.76 -15.83
CA ASN A 362 -4.66 -3.86 -16.01
C ASN A 362 -3.34 -3.70 -15.21
N THR A 363 -3.08 -2.55 -14.58
CA THR A 363 -1.86 -2.36 -13.80
C THR A 363 -1.79 -3.37 -12.63
N PRO A 364 -0.65 -4.05 -12.39
CA PRO A 364 -0.51 -4.94 -11.24
C PRO A 364 -0.49 -4.18 -9.90
N ARG A 365 -0.98 -4.85 -8.85
CA ARG A 365 -0.76 -4.39 -7.47
C ARG A 365 0.74 -4.27 -7.20
N ASN A 366 1.14 -3.22 -6.48
CA ASN A 366 2.50 -3.04 -5.98
C ASN A 366 3.59 -3.09 -7.06
N TYR A 367 3.28 -2.53 -8.24
CA TYR A 367 4.16 -2.56 -9.41
C TYR A 367 5.33 -1.56 -9.34
N LEU A 368 5.14 -0.44 -8.65
CA LEU A 368 6.16 0.62 -8.48
C LEU A 368 6.80 0.54 -7.09
N VAL A 369 7.96 1.17 -6.91
CA VAL A 369 8.73 1.14 -5.66
C VAL A 369 9.03 2.55 -5.18
N ASN A 370 8.86 2.79 -3.89
CA ASN A 370 9.17 4.05 -3.23
C ASN A 370 10.66 4.44 -3.33
N PRO A 371 11.02 5.71 -3.12
CA PRO A 371 12.40 6.15 -3.10
C PRO A 371 13.21 5.39 -2.04
N ARG A 372 14.47 5.08 -2.38
CA ARG A 372 15.42 4.49 -1.44
C ARG A 372 15.85 5.52 -0.38
N ARG A 373 16.30 5.02 0.76
CA ARG A 373 16.90 5.83 1.83
C ARG A 373 18.38 5.51 1.98
N THR A 374 19.22 6.51 2.20
CA THR A 374 20.67 6.37 2.34
C THR A 374 21.16 7.46 3.29
N ASN A 375 21.21 7.09 4.56
CA ASN A 375 21.44 8.00 5.67
C ASN A 375 22.78 7.71 6.34
N PHE A 376 23.48 8.77 6.71
CA PHE A 376 24.74 8.74 7.43
C PHE A 376 24.66 9.70 8.60
N ASP A 377 24.56 9.12 9.79
CA ASP A 377 24.62 9.83 11.05
C ASP A 377 25.98 9.55 11.68
N MET A 378 26.75 10.61 11.96
CA MET A 378 28.11 10.48 12.47
C MET A 378 28.33 11.39 13.66
N SER A 379 29.18 10.94 14.56
CA SER A 379 29.54 11.68 15.75
C SER A 379 31.03 11.55 16.03
N ILE A 380 31.60 12.67 16.46
CA ILE A 380 32.98 12.75 16.92
C ILE A 380 32.96 13.26 18.36
N PHE A 381 33.63 12.50 19.22
CA PHE A 381 33.82 12.83 20.62
C PHE A 381 35.28 13.14 20.86
N LYS A 382 35.51 14.07 21.79
CA LYS A 382 36.84 14.42 22.26
C LYS A 382 36.81 14.47 23.77
N HIS A 383 37.55 13.57 24.39
CA HIS A 383 37.70 13.50 25.83
C HIS A 383 39.00 14.19 26.27
N PHE A 384 38.87 15.13 27.20
CA PHE A 384 39.97 15.85 27.83
C PHE A 384 40.08 15.41 29.29
N ALA A 385 41.18 14.75 29.64
CA ALA A 385 41.48 14.42 31.03
C ALA A 385 42.21 15.60 31.70
N ILE A 386 41.55 16.28 32.63
CA ILE A 386 42.10 17.44 33.36
C ILE A 386 42.84 16.95 34.61
N LYS A 387 42.15 16.15 35.45
CA LYS A 387 42.69 15.43 36.62
C LYS A 387 42.14 13.99 36.65
N GLU A 388 42.56 13.20 37.64
CA GLU A 388 42.11 11.81 37.82
C GLU A 388 40.58 11.68 37.92
N ASN A 389 39.94 12.66 38.55
CA ASN A 389 38.48 12.66 38.78
C ASN A 389 37.75 13.75 37.98
N VAL A 390 38.48 14.61 37.24
CA VAL A 390 37.90 15.76 36.54
C VAL A 390 38.20 15.67 35.05
N GLY A 391 37.16 15.68 34.23
CA GLY A 391 37.25 15.59 32.77
C GLY A 391 36.30 16.55 32.06
N PHE A 392 36.59 16.80 30.80
CA PHE A 392 35.73 17.54 29.89
C PHE A 392 35.54 16.73 28.61
N GLU A 393 34.32 16.71 28.08
CA GLU A 393 33.99 16.00 26.86
C GLU A 393 33.29 16.94 25.89
N PHE A 394 33.82 17.03 24.68
CA PHE A 394 33.18 17.73 23.57
C PHE A 394 32.58 16.71 22.61
N ARG A 395 31.35 16.97 22.17
CA ARG A 395 30.57 16.15 21.24
C ARG A 395 30.20 17.00 20.03
N ALA A 396 30.48 16.48 18.84
CA ALA A 396 29.93 16.99 17.61
C ALA A 396 29.20 15.85 16.90
N GLU A 397 27.88 16.00 16.75
CA GLU A 397 26.99 15.02 16.13
C GLU A 397 26.39 15.65 14.88
N ALA A 398 26.44 14.94 13.77
CA ALA A 398 25.83 15.35 12.53
C ALA A 398 24.87 14.26 12.06
N PHE A 399 23.62 14.65 11.82
CA PHE A 399 22.60 13.80 11.22
C PHE A 399 22.48 14.14 9.74
N ASN A 400 22.37 13.13 8.88
CA ASN A 400 22.46 13.31 7.42
C ASN A 400 23.72 14.14 7.05
N VAL A 401 24.90 13.66 7.45
CA VAL A 401 26.19 14.38 7.34
C VAL A 401 26.47 14.91 5.94
N PHE A 402 26.13 14.11 4.92
CA PHE A 402 26.35 14.45 3.51
C PHE A 402 25.24 15.32 2.91
N ASN A 403 24.24 15.71 3.70
CA ASN A 403 23.08 16.50 3.26
C ASN A 403 22.41 15.90 2.01
N HIS A 404 22.31 14.57 1.97
CA HIS A 404 21.66 13.85 0.88
C HIS A 404 20.13 13.95 1.07
N ILE A 405 19.41 14.33 0.02
CA ILE A 405 17.95 14.45 0.08
C ILE A 405 17.34 13.06 0.11
N GLU A 406 16.60 12.75 1.18
CA GLU A 406 15.87 11.49 1.33
C GLU A 406 14.38 11.77 1.14
N TYR A 407 13.89 11.57 -0.09
CA TYR A 407 12.49 11.79 -0.42
C TYR A 407 11.57 10.87 0.38
N ALA A 408 10.44 11.41 0.82
CA ALA A 408 9.37 10.66 1.45
C ALA A 408 8.71 9.69 0.45
N TRP A 409 7.92 8.77 0.99
CA TRP A 409 7.21 7.78 0.20
C TRP A 409 6.14 8.43 -0.68
N LEU A 410 5.90 7.85 -1.85
CA LEU A 410 4.95 8.33 -2.85
C LEU A 410 3.51 7.83 -2.62
N GLY A 411 3.33 6.96 -1.63
CA GLY A 411 2.06 6.36 -1.27
C GLY A 411 2.28 5.03 -0.54
N GLY A 412 1.27 4.61 0.22
CA GLY A 412 1.06 3.24 0.66
C GLY A 412 -0.31 2.80 0.15
N ASP A 413 -0.51 1.49 -0.04
CA ASP A 413 -1.86 0.96 -0.14
C ASP A 413 -2.74 1.52 0.98
N SER A 414 -3.98 1.82 0.65
CA SER A 414 -5.00 2.31 1.59
C SER A 414 -5.32 1.33 2.76
N GLY A 415 -4.54 0.25 2.92
CA GLY A 415 -4.58 -0.72 4.01
C GLY A 415 -3.50 -0.47 5.07
N SER A 416 -2.83 -1.53 5.55
CA SER A 416 -1.84 -1.45 6.64
C SER A 416 -0.64 -0.52 6.33
N ALA A 417 -0.45 -0.09 5.08
CA ALA A 417 0.56 0.91 4.71
C ALA A 417 0.00 2.33 4.46
N ALA A 418 -1.30 2.58 4.65
CA ALA A 418 -1.88 3.93 4.49
C ALA A 418 -1.34 4.89 5.56
N ASN A 419 -1.20 4.38 6.79
CA ASN A 419 -0.66 5.11 7.95
C ASN A 419 0.86 5.06 8.06
N ASN A 420 1.52 4.43 7.09
CA ASN A 420 2.97 4.35 7.03
C ASN A 420 3.59 5.65 6.46
N SER A 421 2.80 6.69 6.13
CA SER A 421 3.32 8.02 5.78
C SER A 421 3.38 8.95 7.00
N PRO A 422 4.56 9.14 7.63
CA PRO A 422 4.77 10.22 8.59
C PRO A 422 4.93 11.60 7.92
N PHE A 423 5.04 11.68 6.59
CA PHE A 423 5.38 12.91 5.88
C PHE A 423 4.62 13.09 4.55
N GLY A 424 3.36 13.54 4.64
CA GLY A 424 2.59 14.04 3.51
C GLY A 424 2.01 12.97 2.58
N ASN A 425 0.77 13.19 2.13
CA ASN A 425 0.11 12.37 1.12
C ASN A 425 0.73 12.65 -0.25
N ALA A 426 1.77 11.91 -0.61
CA ALA A 426 2.16 11.85 -2.01
C ALA A 426 1.12 11.03 -2.79
N ASN A 427 0.79 11.46 -4.00
CA ASN A 427 -0.39 11.02 -4.72
C ASN A 427 -0.03 9.90 -5.72
N SER A 428 -0.31 8.65 -5.38
CA SER A 428 -0.27 7.52 -6.31
C SER A 428 -1.59 7.33 -7.09
N THR A 429 -2.56 8.23 -6.89
CA THR A 429 -3.85 8.23 -7.58
C THR A 429 -3.80 9.14 -8.80
N LEU A 430 -4.05 8.55 -9.97
CA LEU A 430 -4.08 9.25 -11.25
C LEU A 430 -5.46 9.87 -11.47
N THR A 431 -5.55 11.19 -11.35
CA THR A 431 -6.80 11.97 -11.48
C THR A 431 -6.94 12.69 -12.83
N CYS A 432 -6.02 12.44 -13.74
CA CYS A 432 -5.99 13.08 -15.04
C CYS A 432 -5.57 12.06 -16.09
N TYR A 433 -6.25 12.09 -17.23
CA TYR A 433 -5.88 11.31 -18.42
C TYR A 433 -5.88 12.17 -19.68
N GLY A 434 -6.09 13.49 -19.53
CA GLY A 434 -6.16 14.41 -20.64
C GLY A 434 -7.39 14.28 -21.53
N ALA A 435 -7.42 15.10 -22.58
CA ALA A 435 -8.52 15.12 -23.56
C ALA A 435 -8.62 13.81 -24.38
N ASN A 436 -7.53 13.05 -24.48
CA ASN A 436 -7.47 11.80 -25.24
C ASN A 436 -7.56 10.55 -24.36
N ASN A 437 -7.86 10.68 -23.05
CA ASN A 437 -7.81 9.59 -22.07
C ASN A 437 -6.49 8.78 -22.12
N SER A 438 -5.44 9.45 -22.59
CA SER A 438 -4.18 8.86 -23.00
C SER A 438 -3.11 9.23 -22.00
N ALA A 439 -2.16 8.32 -21.86
CA ALA A 439 -1.05 8.50 -20.96
C ALA A 439 -0.20 9.73 -21.35
N GLY A 440 0.12 10.60 -20.38
CA GLY A 440 1.09 11.69 -20.57
C GLY A 440 0.52 13.05 -20.98
N ASP A 441 -0.77 13.28 -20.76
CA ASP A 441 -1.35 14.61 -20.95
C ASP A 441 -0.60 15.68 -20.15
N PRO A 442 -0.38 16.90 -20.71
CA PRO A 442 0.28 17.99 -19.98
C PRO A 442 -0.34 18.30 -18.62
N ALA A 443 -1.67 18.15 -18.47
CA ALA A 443 -2.38 18.31 -17.19
C ALA A 443 -1.91 17.32 -16.11
N CYS A 444 -1.31 16.20 -16.51
CA CYS A 444 -0.71 15.22 -15.61
C CYS A 444 0.77 15.46 -15.29
N THR A 445 1.42 16.41 -15.98
CA THR A 445 2.88 16.56 -15.89
C THR A 445 3.34 17.93 -15.39
N SER A 446 2.65 19.03 -15.72
CA SER A 446 3.12 20.39 -15.40
C SER A 446 2.47 21.01 -14.15
N ALA A 447 1.33 20.50 -13.69
CA ALA A 447 0.60 21.04 -12.53
C ALA A 447 0.12 19.97 -11.53
N ASN A 448 0.57 18.71 -11.67
CA ASN A 448 0.11 17.60 -10.84
C ASN A 448 1.24 17.00 -9.99
N ALA A 449 0.95 16.73 -8.71
CA ALA A 449 1.85 16.07 -7.77
C ALA A 449 1.89 14.53 -7.93
N TYR A 450 1.18 13.99 -8.92
CA TYR A 450 1.15 12.58 -9.25
C TYR A 450 2.56 12.02 -9.51
N LEU A 451 2.88 10.90 -8.87
CA LEU A 451 4.21 10.26 -8.93
C LEU A 451 5.37 11.19 -8.51
N ARG A 452 5.11 12.17 -7.63
CA ARG A 452 6.11 13.04 -7.01
C ARG A 452 6.06 12.92 -5.49
N PRO A 453 7.21 12.95 -4.79
CA PRO A 453 7.22 12.96 -3.34
C PRO A 453 6.67 14.29 -2.81
N ALA A 454 5.90 14.27 -1.73
CA ALA A 454 5.34 15.48 -1.12
C ALA A 454 6.26 16.12 -0.07
N ALA A 455 7.27 15.38 0.40
CA ALA A 455 8.19 15.81 1.44
C ALA A 455 9.53 15.06 1.33
N ALA A 456 10.50 15.47 2.14
CA ALA A 456 11.74 14.73 2.38
C ALA A 456 12.03 14.73 3.89
N HIS A 457 12.86 13.81 4.34
CA HIS A 457 13.41 13.86 5.69
C HIS A 457 14.18 15.16 5.95
N ASN A 458 14.37 15.45 7.23
CA ASN A 458 15.16 16.60 7.67
C ASN A 458 16.51 16.67 6.95
N GLY A 459 16.89 17.89 6.56
CA GLY A 459 18.22 18.18 6.05
C GLY A 459 19.29 17.95 7.13
N ARG A 460 20.54 18.27 6.79
CA ARG A 460 21.65 18.11 7.73
C ARG A 460 21.42 18.89 9.03
N ILE A 461 21.48 18.19 10.16
CA ILE A 461 21.42 18.78 11.50
C ILE A 461 22.78 18.60 12.15
N LEU A 462 23.33 19.66 12.72
CA LEU A 462 24.55 19.63 13.53
C LEU A 462 24.19 19.94 14.98
N GLN A 463 24.57 19.04 15.89
CA GLN A 463 24.40 19.19 17.32
C GLN A 463 25.78 19.21 17.99
N LEU A 464 26.01 20.24 18.80
CA LEU A 464 27.23 20.39 19.58
C LEU A 464 26.88 20.25 21.07
N GLY A 465 27.65 19.43 21.78
CA GLY A 465 27.47 19.18 23.19
C GLY A 465 28.80 19.31 23.94
N ALA A 466 28.71 19.78 25.18
CA ALA A 466 29.84 19.84 26.10
C ALA A 466 29.41 19.27 27.45
N LYS A 467 30.22 18.39 28.02
CA LYS A 467 29.96 17.75 29.31
C LYS A 467 31.18 17.89 30.21
N PHE A 468 30.98 18.43 31.41
CA PHE A 468 31.96 18.36 32.50
C PHE A 468 31.70 17.12 33.34
N ILE A 469 32.79 16.47 33.76
CA ILE A 469 32.81 15.28 34.60
C ILE A 469 33.65 15.65 35.82
N PHE A 470 33.13 15.42 37.03
CA PHE A 470 33.79 15.78 38.30
C PHE A 470 33.64 14.67 39.33
#